data_AF-A0A940X212-F1
#
_entry.id   AF-A0A940X212-F1
#
_cell.length_a   1.000
_cell.length_b   1.000
_cell.length_c   1.000
_cell.angle_alpha   90.00
_cell.angle_beta   90.00
_cell.angle_gamma   90.00
#
_symmetry.space_group_name_H-M   'P 1'
#
loop_
_entity.id
_entity.type
_entity.pdbx_description
1 polymer ?
#
loop_
_entity_poly.entity_id
_entity_poly.type
_entity_poly.pdbx_seq_one_letter_code
_entity_poly.pdbx_strand_id
1 'polypeptide(L)'
;MNPKQTSRLRSLLLLSLAVLAACSKPAPEASAPTPESAAASTAAPPAPAVSAEVQAMGADQLREAASKALDENRIYAPGGNNAVEYYLALRDKTPQDPAVASALTDLLPYTVIAAEQSLARENFPEAQRLVALIEKADAKAPALPRLKQSIAASQQAATQRELDASKNAEQQAKLAEEKRLAALKTAADQQAAQQQAAQQLATQRAAEQARPQEPTRTAPANPPPAPAAAAAAPTTAPANNPPPSQPAETPSAAPTLRAISQPPPRYPPDALRAGTSGEVLVEFTVGTDGSVTSARVVRSTPPRVFDREAVNAAKRWKFAPISAPTTTRRTINFNPR
;
A
#
# COMPACT_ATOMS: atom_id res chain seq x y z
N MET A 1 -54.54 25.14 -35.45
CA MET A 1 -54.77 26.35 -36.27
C MET A 1 -54.09 27.54 -35.60
N ASN A 2 -53.07 28.10 -36.22
CA ASN A 2 -52.46 29.41 -35.91
C ASN A 2 -53.47 30.55 -36.24
N PRO A 3 -53.35 31.80 -35.72
CA PRO A 3 -52.20 32.65 -36.06
C PRO A 3 -51.73 33.73 -35.05
N LYS A 4 -50.60 34.31 -35.49
CA LYS A 4 -49.67 35.31 -34.93
C LYS A 4 -50.26 36.72 -34.73
N GLN A 5 -49.70 37.48 -33.77
CA GLN A 5 -49.47 38.94 -33.83
C GLN A 5 -48.44 39.31 -32.73
N THR A 6 -47.14 39.47 -33.01
CA THR A 6 -46.41 40.69 -33.43
C THR A 6 -46.53 41.92 -32.52
N SER A 7 -45.38 42.27 -31.92
CA SER A 7 -44.72 43.60 -32.00
C SER A 7 -44.89 44.63 -30.87
N ARG A 8 -43.73 44.90 -30.23
CA ARG A 8 -43.10 46.22 -29.97
C ARG A 8 -43.49 47.07 -28.74
N LEU A 9 -42.45 47.23 -27.90
CA LEU A 9 -41.74 48.50 -27.62
C LEU A 9 -42.26 49.37 -26.44
N ARG A 10 -41.30 49.69 -25.55
CA ARG A 10 -41.00 51.00 -24.91
C ARG A 10 -41.03 51.06 -23.38
N SER A 11 -39.90 51.58 -22.89
CA SER A 11 -39.71 52.48 -21.75
C SER A 11 -39.81 51.89 -20.34
N LEU A 12 -38.68 51.80 -19.62
CA LEU A 12 -37.98 52.88 -18.88
C LEU A 12 -38.74 53.32 -17.62
N LEU A 13 -38.02 53.17 -16.49
CA LEU A 13 -37.75 54.18 -15.45
C LEU A 13 -38.25 53.84 -14.02
N LEU A 14 -37.28 53.98 -13.09
CA LEU A 14 -37.39 54.26 -11.64
C LEU A 14 -37.87 53.08 -10.77
N LEU A 15 -37.45 52.87 -9.52
CA LEU A 15 -36.75 53.70 -8.53
C LEU A 15 -36.30 52.73 -7.43
N SER A 16 -35.13 52.89 -6.82
CA SER A 16 -35.00 52.72 -5.36
C SER A 16 -33.67 53.22 -4.84
N LEU A 17 -33.83 54.22 -3.97
CA LEU A 17 -32.89 54.88 -3.11
C LEU A 17 -32.62 54.01 -1.87
N ALA A 18 -31.39 53.94 -1.36
CA ALA A 18 -31.09 54.11 0.06
C ALA A 18 -29.57 54.02 0.31
N VAL A 19 -29.01 55.14 0.77
CA VAL A 19 -27.66 55.28 1.31
C VAL A 19 -27.74 55.09 2.83
N LEU A 20 -26.82 54.33 3.42
CA LEU A 20 -26.38 54.56 4.80
C LEU A 20 -24.85 54.33 4.85
N ALA A 21 -24.13 55.36 5.29
CA ALA A 21 -22.69 55.38 5.47
C ALA A 21 -22.36 55.26 6.97
N ALA A 22 -21.27 54.54 7.33
CA ALA A 22 -20.20 55.02 8.23
C ALA A 22 -19.21 53.92 8.65
N CYS A 23 -17.93 54.16 8.30
CA CYS A 23 -16.69 53.99 9.06
C CYS A 23 -16.26 52.63 9.67
N SER A 24 -15.17 52.01 9.16
CA SER A 24 -13.78 52.18 9.66
C SER A 24 -12.82 51.05 9.25
N LYS A 25 -11.65 51.45 8.72
CA LYS A 25 -10.28 50.84 8.80
C LYS A 25 -10.02 49.40 8.27
N PRO A 26 -8.95 49.17 7.44
CA PRO A 26 -8.66 47.86 6.85
C PRO A 26 -7.51 47.08 7.54
N ALA A 27 -7.66 45.76 7.70
CA ALA A 27 -6.59 44.76 7.83
C ALA A 27 -7.18 43.34 7.64
N PRO A 28 -6.40 42.34 7.20
CA PRO A 28 -6.87 41.31 6.26
C PRO A 28 -7.47 40.11 6.98
N GLU A 29 -8.72 39.77 6.63
CA GLU A 29 -9.33 38.52 7.03
C GLU A 29 -9.03 37.41 6.02
N ALA A 30 -8.58 36.30 6.59
CA ALA A 30 -8.34 35.03 5.96
C ALA A 30 -9.54 34.60 5.11
N SER A 31 -9.30 34.34 3.83
CA SER A 31 -10.25 33.62 3.00
C SER A 31 -10.28 32.16 3.44
N ALA A 32 -11.33 31.77 4.15
CA ALA A 32 -11.72 30.38 4.28
C ALA A 32 -12.08 29.82 2.88
N PRO A 33 -11.73 28.56 2.58
CA PRO A 33 -11.95 27.99 1.26
C PRO A 33 -13.44 27.69 1.07
N THR A 34 -14.03 28.29 0.04
CA THR A 34 -15.30 27.84 -0.54
C THR A 34 -15.11 26.39 -1.03
N PRO A 35 -16.06 25.47 -0.78
CA PRO A 35 -16.00 24.14 -1.35
C PRO A 35 -16.23 24.26 -2.86
N GLU A 36 -15.14 24.29 -3.61
CA GLU A 36 -15.19 24.22 -5.06
C GLU A 36 -15.75 22.86 -5.44
N SER A 37 -16.95 22.94 -5.99
CA SER A 37 -17.70 21.88 -6.64
C SER A 37 -16.76 20.96 -7.39
N ALA A 38 -16.93 19.66 -7.17
CA ALA A 38 -16.36 18.60 -7.99
C ALA A 38 -16.86 18.75 -9.44
N ALA A 39 -16.21 19.64 -10.18
CA ALA A 39 -16.34 19.73 -11.62
C ALA A 39 -15.63 18.50 -12.17
N ALA A 40 -16.43 17.60 -12.75
CA ALA A 40 -15.97 16.54 -13.60
C ALA A 40 -14.85 17.07 -14.51
N SER A 41 -13.66 16.50 -14.34
CA SER A 41 -12.53 16.73 -15.23
C SER A 41 -12.95 16.25 -16.61
N THR A 42 -13.52 17.16 -17.41
CA THR A 42 -13.78 16.93 -18.82
C THR A 42 -12.42 16.71 -19.42
N ALA A 43 -12.13 15.46 -19.82
CA ALA A 43 -10.85 15.10 -20.41
C ALA A 43 -10.49 16.13 -21.47
N ALA A 44 -9.41 16.87 -21.23
CA ALA A 44 -8.87 17.79 -22.21
C ALA A 44 -8.69 17.03 -23.53
N PRO A 45 -9.01 17.64 -24.69
CA PRO A 45 -8.76 17.01 -25.96
C PRO A 45 -7.29 16.54 -26.02
N PRO A 46 -7.01 15.40 -26.68
CA PRO A 46 -5.65 14.88 -26.76
C PRO A 46 -4.74 16.00 -27.28
N ALA A 47 -3.70 16.34 -26.51
CA ALA A 47 -2.75 17.36 -26.91
C ALA A 47 -2.20 17.01 -28.30
N PRO A 48 -2.07 17.98 -29.21
CA PRO A 48 -1.55 17.72 -30.54
C PRO A 48 -0.15 17.10 -30.43
N ALA A 49 0.17 16.15 -31.32
CA ALA A 49 1.44 15.43 -31.28
C ALA A 49 2.65 16.39 -31.36
N VAL A 50 2.52 17.46 -32.14
CA VAL A 50 3.49 18.55 -32.25
C VAL A 50 2.90 19.79 -31.60
N SER A 51 3.70 20.45 -30.75
CA SER A 51 3.29 21.66 -30.03
C SER A 51 2.96 22.81 -30.98
N ALA A 52 1.99 23.66 -30.63
CA ALA A 52 1.51 24.75 -31.49
C ALA A 52 2.63 25.76 -31.81
N GLU A 53 3.50 26.03 -30.85
CA GLU A 53 4.67 26.91 -30.99
C GLU A 53 5.61 26.38 -32.07
N VAL A 54 5.91 25.07 -32.03
CA VAL A 54 6.76 24.40 -33.01
C VAL A 54 6.10 24.44 -34.40
N GLN A 55 4.79 24.20 -34.47
CA GLN A 55 4.05 24.21 -35.72
C GLN A 55 4.03 25.60 -36.39
N ALA A 56 4.06 26.67 -35.59
CA ALA A 56 4.10 28.06 -36.05
C ALA A 56 5.47 28.52 -36.59
N MET A 57 6.57 27.82 -36.28
CA MET A 57 7.92 28.20 -36.71
C MET A 57 8.10 28.18 -38.23
N GLY A 58 9.03 28.98 -38.75
CA GLY A 58 9.43 28.96 -40.17
C GLY A 58 10.25 27.72 -40.53
N ALA A 59 10.28 27.33 -41.80
CA ALA A 59 10.98 26.11 -42.24
C ALA A 59 12.50 26.15 -41.94
N ASP A 60 13.16 27.29 -42.14
CA ASP A 60 14.59 27.42 -41.85
C ASP A 60 14.89 27.38 -40.34
N GLN A 61 14.04 28.04 -39.54
CA GLN A 61 14.12 27.98 -38.07
C GLN A 61 13.92 26.55 -37.56
N LEU A 62 12.97 25.81 -38.15
CA LEU A 62 12.72 24.41 -37.80
C LEU A 62 13.93 23.52 -38.12
N ARG A 63 14.59 23.75 -39.26
CA ARG A 63 15.78 22.98 -39.64
C ARG A 63 16.95 23.23 -38.68
N GLU A 64 17.21 24.49 -38.35
CA GLU A 64 18.25 24.86 -37.38
C GLU A 64 17.94 24.29 -35.99
N ALA A 65 16.69 24.44 -35.52
CA ALA A 65 16.26 23.91 -34.23
C ALA A 65 16.32 22.37 -34.17
N ALA A 66 15.99 21.68 -35.27
CA ALA A 66 16.10 20.22 -35.37
C ALA A 66 17.55 19.75 -35.25
N SER A 67 18.46 20.34 -36.03
CA SER A 67 19.90 20.02 -35.97
C SER A 67 20.47 20.28 -34.58
N LYS A 68 20.17 21.45 -34.00
CA LYS A 68 20.60 21.78 -32.64
C LYS A 68 20.06 20.80 -31.60
N ALA A 69 18.79 20.39 -31.71
CA ALA A 69 18.20 19.41 -30.80
C ALA A 69 18.89 18.04 -30.91
N LEU A 70 19.29 17.61 -32.10
CA LEU A 70 20.08 16.38 -32.29
C LEU A 70 21.47 16.49 -31.66
N ASP A 71 22.17 17.61 -31.90
CA ASP A 71 23.50 17.86 -31.32
C ASP A 71 23.46 17.85 -29.78
N GLU A 72 22.36 18.35 -29.21
CA GLU A 72 22.10 18.38 -27.77
C GLU A 72 21.41 17.09 -27.26
N ASN A 73 21.31 16.04 -28.09
CA ASN A 73 20.71 14.73 -27.80
C ASN A 73 19.25 14.78 -27.30
N ARG A 74 18.50 15.81 -27.69
CA ARG A 74 17.06 15.96 -27.41
C ARG A 74 16.24 15.36 -28.54
N ILE A 75 16.16 14.03 -28.56
CA ILE A 75 15.50 13.32 -29.65
C ILE A 75 13.98 13.47 -29.60
N TYR A 76 13.36 13.06 -28.50
CA TYR A 76 11.90 13.04 -28.33
C TYR A 76 11.42 13.83 -27.10
N ALA A 77 12.32 14.25 -26.21
CA ALA A 77 12.01 14.96 -24.98
C ALA A 77 12.97 16.15 -24.77
N PRO A 78 12.52 17.24 -24.12
CA PRO A 78 11.17 17.48 -23.61
C PRO A 78 10.16 17.82 -24.73
N GLY A 79 8.87 17.75 -24.41
CA GLY A 79 7.81 18.14 -25.36
C GLY A 79 7.96 19.58 -25.84
N GLY A 80 7.71 19.82 -27.13
CA GLY A 80 7.84 21.14 -27.77
C GLY A 80 9.27 21.63 -28.00
N ASN A 81 10.30 20.89 -27.57
CA ASN A 81 11.70 21.24 -27.78
C ASN A 81 12.57 19.99 -28.01
N ASN A 82 12.26 19.27 -29.08
CA ASN A 82 12.96 18.04 -29.45
C ASN A 82 13.01 17.86 -30.97
N ALA A 83 14.00 17.10 -31.44
CA ALA A 83 14.28 16.89 -32.85
C ALA A 83 13.08 16.29 -33.61
N VAL A 84 12.39 15.29 -33.01
CA VAL A 84 11.25 14.62 -33.66
C VAL A 84 10.12 15.62 -33.95
N GLU A 85 9.72 16.46 -32.99
CA GLU A 85 8.69 17.48 -33.22
C GLU A 85 9.10 18.51 -34.27
N TYR A 86 10.37 18.94 -34.28
CA TYR A 86 10.87 19.88 -35.29
C TYR A 86 10.87 19.27 -36.70
N TYR A 87 11.33 18.03 -36.87
CA TYR A 87 11.30 17.35 -38.17
C TYR A 87 9.87 17.03 -38.64
N LEU A 88 8.95 16.73 -37.73
CA LEU A 88 7.54 16.54 -38.09
C LEU A 88 6.89 17.84 -38.57
N ALA A 89 7.13 18.96 -37.88
CA ALA A 89 6.68 20.26 -38.33
C ALA A 89 7.32 20.67 -39.67
N LEU A 90 8.59 20.35 -39.87
CA LEU A 90 9.30 20.62 -41.11
C LEU A 90 8.71 19.79 -42.27
N ARG A 91 8.43 18.50 -42.06
CA ARG A 91 7.77 17.63 -43.05
C ARG A 91 6.41 18.16 -43.47
N ASP A 92 5.62 18.69 -42.55
CA ASP A 92 4.32 19.28 -42.86
C ASP A 92 4.45 20.52 -43.78
N LYS A 93 5.59 21.22 -43.76
CA LYS A 93 5.89 22.38 -44.64
C LYS A 93 6.64 22.00 -45.92
N THR A 94 7.48 20.98 -45.87
CA THR A 94 8.29 20.48 -46.99
C THR A 94 8.13 18.97 -47.18
N PRO A 95 6.97 18.48 -47.65
CA PRO A 95 6.66 17.04 -47.68
C PRO A 95 7.54 16.21 -48.63
N GLN A 96 8.22 16.87 -49.57
CA GLN A 96 9.06 16.24 -50.59
C GLN A 96 10.56 16.29 -50.25
N ASP A 97 10.95 16.82 -49.08
CA ASP A 97 12.36 16.89 -48.68
C ASP A 97 12.86 15.51 -48.22
N PRO A 98 13.76 14.85 -48.98
CA PRO A 98 14.24 13.51 -48.65
C PRO A 98 15.09 13.48 -47.37
N ALA A 99 15.74 14.60 -47.00
CA ALA A 99 16.53 14.66 -45.78
C ALA A 99 15.63 14.59 -44.54
N VAL A 100 14.46 15.23 -44.58
CA VAL A 100 13.46 15.18 -43.50
C VAL A 100 12.87 13.78 -43.36
N ALA A 101 12.55 13.13 -44.49
CA ALA A 101 12.05 11.76 -44.47
C ALA A 101 13.07 10.79 -43.86
N SER A 102 14.34 10.88 -44.28
CA SER A 102 15.43 10.05 -43.73
C SER A 102 15.61 10.28 -42.23
N ALA A 103 15.65 11.54 -41.79
CA ALA A 103 15.80 11.86 -40.36
C ALA A 103 14.67 11.25 -39.52
N LEU A 104 13.42 11.36 -39.96
CA LEU A 104 12.29 10.75 -39.24
C LEU A 104 12.40 9.22 -39.20
N THR A 105 12.86 8.57 -40.26
CA THR A 105 13.14 7.12 -40.27
C THR A 105 14.19 6.75 -39.23
N ASP A 106 15.26 7.53 -39.09
CA ASP A 106 16.34 7.26 -38.13
C ASP A 106 15.93 7.51 -36.67
N LEU A 107 15.05 8.49 -36.41
CA LEU A 107 14.61 8.86 -35.07
C LEU A 107 13.43 8.02 -34.54
N LEU A 108 12.66 7.39 -35.43
CA LEU A 108 11.49 6.58 -35.08
C LEU A 108 11.81 5.43 -34.10
N PRO A 109 12.85 4.60 -34.31
CA PRO A 109 13.21 3.53 -33.38
C PRO A 109 13.45 4.02 -31.95
N TYR A 110 14.14 5.16 -31.78
CA TYR A 110 14.38 5.74 -30.46
C TYR A 110 13.09 6.22 -29.80
N THR A 111 12.17 6.79 -30.58
CA THR A 111 10.86 7.23 -30.09
C THR A 111 9.99 6.05 -29.65
N VAL A 112 10.05 4.92 -30.37
CA VAL A 112 9.38 3.67 -29.98
C VAL A 112 9.92 3.15 -28.64
N ILE A 113 11.25 3.07 -28.49
CA ILE A 113 11.88 2.62 -27.24
C ILE A 113 11.48 3.54 -26.08
N ALA A 114 11.47 4.85 -26.30
CA ALA A 114 11.04 5.82 -25.30
C ALA A 114 9.58 5.60 -24.87
N ALA A 115 8.68 5.31 -25.82
CA ALA A 115 7.28 5.04 -25.54
C ALA A 115 7.11 3.79 -24.67
N GLU A 116 7.84 2.72 -24.98
CA GLU A 116 7.85 1.49 -24.20
C GLU A 116 8.39 1.71 -22.78
N GLN A 117 9.48 2.45 -22.65
CA GLN A 117 10.04 2.76 -21.34
C GLN A 117 9.11 3.64 -20.49
N SER A 118 8.45 4.61 -21.11
CA SER A 118 7.44 5.44 -20.43
C SER A 118 6.26 4.60 -19.98
N LEU A 119 5.82 3.63 -20.78
CA LEU A 119 4.80 2.67 -20.37
C LEU A 119 5.26 1.78 -19.21
N ALA A 120 6.49 1.26 -19.26
CA ALA A 120 7.06 0.45 -18.19
C ALA A 120 7.19 1.22 -16.85
N ARG A 121 7.36 2.54 -16.92
CA ARG A 121 7.35 3.46 -15.77
C ARG A 121 5.95 3.97 -15.39
N GLU A 122 4.89 3.44 -16.02
CA GLU A 122 3.50 3.89 -15.85
C GLU A 122 3.28 5.39 -16.12
N ASN A 123 4.18 6.04 -16.87
CA ASN A 123 4.00 7.42 -17.33
C ASN A 123 3.13 7.43 -18.59
N PHE A 124 1.83 7.18 -18.40
CA PHE A 124 0.87 7.08 -19.49
C PHE A 124 0.73 8.34 -20.34
N PRO A 125 0.70 9.57 -19.78
CA PRO A 125 0.63 10.78 -20.59
C PRO A 125 1.80 10.90 -21.57
N GLU A 126 3.01 10.63 -21.10
CA GLU A 126 4.21 10.67 -21.95
C GLU A 126 4.22 9.54 -22.98
N ALA A 127 3.81 8.32 -22.60
CA ALA A 127 3.69 7.21 -23.54
C ALA A 127 2.67 7.52 -24.66
N GLN A 128 1.53 8.15 -24.33
CA GLN A 128 0.53 8.58 -25.31
C GLN A 128 1.07 9.67 -26.24
N ARG A 129 1.80 10.66 -25.71
CA ARG A 129 2.45 11.70 -26.53
C ARG A 129 3.44 11.09 -27.53
N LEU A 130 4.30 10.18 -27.07
CA LEU A 130 5.29 9.51 -27.91
C LEU A 130 4.61 8.62 -28.98
N VAL A 131 3.52 7.94 -28.64
CA VAL A 131 2.71 7.19 -29.62
C VAL A 131 2.10 8.12 -30.67
N ALA A 132 1.61 9.30 -30.27
CA ALA A 132 1.08 10.29 -31.21
C ALA A 132 2.17 10.83 -32.15
N LEU A 133 3.41 11.02 -31.66
CA LEU A 133 4.56 11.37 -32.49
C LEU A 133 4.90 10.27 -33.51
N ILE A 134 4.91 9.00 -33.06
CA ILE A 134 5.16 7.84 -33.94
C ILE A 134 4.07 7.76 -35.02
N GLU A 135 2.80 7.91 -34.65
CA GLU A 135 1.68 7.88 -35.60
C GLU A 135 1.71 9.04 -36.59
N LYS A 136 2.11 10.23 -36.15
CA LYS A 136 2.31 11.38 -37.03
C LYS A 136 3.49 11.12 -37.97
N ALA A 137 4.59 10.52 -37.51
CA ALA A 137 5.76 10.19 -38.33
C ALA A 137 5.47 9.11 -39.37
N ASP A 138 4.87 8.00 -38.94
CA ASP A 138 4.43 6.90 -39.80
C ASP A 138 3.19 6.21 -39.20
N ALA A 139 2.04 6.45 -39.82
CA ALA A 139 0.76 5.86 -39.41
C ALA A 139 0.73 4.32 -39.57
N LYS A 140 1.65 3.74 -40.35
CA LYS A 140 1.77 2.29 -40.59
C LYS A 140 2.89 1.65 -39.75
N ALA A 141 3.49 2.39 -38.82
CA ALA A 141 4.56 1.86 -37.99
C ALA A 141 4.11 0.58 -37.25
N PRO A 142 4.86 -0.53 -37.36
CA PRO A 142 4.44 -1.84 -36.84
C PRO A 142 4.28 -1.88 -35.32
N ALA A 143 4.90 -0.95 -34.59
CA ALA A 143 4.79 -0.86 -33.14
C ALA A 143 3.46 -0.25 -32.66
N LEU A 144 2.75 0.53 -33.48
CA LEU A 144 1.57 1.30 -33.05
C LEU A 144 0.43 0.46 -32.48
N PRO A 145 -0.02 -0.64 -33.13
CA PRO A 145 -1.13 -1.44 -32.59
C PRO A 145 -0.79 -2.01 -31.22
N ARG A 146 0.43 -2.54 -31.07
CA ARG A 146 0.92 -3.08 -29.81
C ARG A 146 1.01 -1.99 -28.74
N LEU A 147 1.62 -0.84 -29.04
CA LEU A 147 1.76 0.26 -28.07
C LEU A 147 0.39 0.78 -27.60
N LYS A 148 -0.55 1.00 -28.52
CA LYS A 148 -1.92 1.44 -28.19
C LYS A 148 -2.64 0.42 -27.30
N GLN A 149 -2.54 -0.87 -27.64
CA GLN A 149 -3.12 -1.94 -26.83
C GLN A 149 -2.47 -2.01 -25.44
N SER A 150 -1.14 -1.91 -25.35
CA SER A 150 -0.43 -1.98 -24.07
C SER A 150 -0.73 -0.76 -23.18
N ILE A 151 -0.89 0.44 -23.75
CA ILE A 151 -1.35 1.63 -23.01
C ILE A 151 -2.77 1.40 -22.46
N ALA A 152 -3.71 0.97 -23.30
CA ALA A 152 -5.09 0.73 -22.89
C ALA A 152 -5.18 -0.34 -21.78
N ALA A 153 -4.48 -1.46 -21.95
CA ALA A 153 -4.43 -2.53 -20.95
C ALA A 153 -3.80 -2.07 -19.63
N SER A 154 -2.72 -1.28 -19.69
CA SER A 154 -2.03 -0.80 -18.49
C SER A 154 -2.86 0.25 -17.73
N GLN A 155 -3.57 1.14 -18.44
CA GLN A 155 -4.49 2.09 -17.82
C GLN A 155 -5.67 1.36 -17.16
N GLN A 156 -6.27 0.37 -17.83
CA GLN A 156 -7.32 -0.47 -17.25
C GLN A 156 -6.82 -1.21 -16.01
N ALA A 157 -5.62 -1.79 -16.05
CA ALA A 157 -5.02 -2.47 -14.91
C ALA A 157 -4.71 -1.50 -13.74
N ALA A 158 -4.34 -0.25 -14.02
CA ALA A 158 -4.15 0.78 -12.99
C ALA A 158 -5.48 1.14 -12.33
N THR A 159 -6.51 1.46 -13.12
CA THR A 159 -7.85 1.75 -12.61
C THR A 159 -8.43 0.58 -11.81
N GLN A 160 -8.25 -0.65 -12.29
CA GLN A 160 -8.73 -1.84 -11.59
C GLN A 160 -8.03 -2.02 -10.24
N ARG A 161 -6.71 -1.82 -10.17
CA ARG A 161 -5.96 -1.84 -8.90
C ARG A 161 -6.45 -0.80 -7.91
N GLU A 162 -6.76 0.41 -8.37
CA GLU A 162 -7.32 1.48 -7.52
C GLU A 162 -8.71 1.12 -7.01
N LEU A 163 -9.59 0.59 -7.86
CA LEU A 163 -10.92 0.13 -7.48
C LEU A 163 -10.84 -1.00 -6.44
N ASP A 164 -9.95 -1.97 -6.67
CA ASP A 164 -9.78 -3.09 -5.75
C ASP A 164 -9.14 -2.65 -4.43
N ALA A 165 -8.18 -1.74 -4.47
CA ALA A 165 -7.62 -1.12 -3.26
C ALA A 165 -8.70 -0.39 -2.45
N SER A 166 -9.57 0.38 -3.12
CA SER A 166 -10.69 1.08 -2.46
C SER A 166 -11.67 0.10 -1.84
N LYS A 167 -12.08 -0.96 -2.55
CA LYS A 167 -12.98 -1.99 -2.02
C LYS A 167 -12.37 -2.72 -0.83
N ASN A 168 -11.09 -3.07 -0.92
CA ASN A 168 -10.37 -3.73 0.16
C ASN A 168 -10.26 -2.81 1.38
N ALA A 169 -9.98 -1.52 1.19
CA ALA A 169 -9.93 -0.54 2.26
C ALA A 169 -11.30 -0.37 2.94
N GLU A 170 -12.38 -0.29 2.16
CA GLU A 170 -13.75 -0.23 2.68
C GLU A 170 -14.10 -1.48 3.49
N GLN A 171 -13.77 -2.68 2.98
CA GLN A 171 -14.00 -3.93 3.69
C GLN A 171 -13.19 -4.00 4.99
N GLN A 172 -11.92 -3.59 4.97
CA GLN A 172 -11.10 -3.53 6.18
C GLN A 172 -11.65 -2.54 7.22
N ALA A 173 -12.17 -1.39 6.78
CA ALA A 173 -12.82 -0.44 7.68
C ALA A 173 -14.08 -1.03 8.34
N LYS A 174 -14.93 -1.74 7.58
CA LYS A 174 -16.11 -2.44 8.11
C LYS A 174 -15.74 -3.52 9.13
N LEU A 175 -14.75 -4.36 8.83
CA LEU A 175 -14.28 -5.39 9.77
C LEU A 175 -13.66 -4.76 11.03
N ALA A 176 -12.96 -3.64 10.91
CA ALA A 176 -12.40 -2.93 12.06
C ALA A 176 -13.52 -2.33 12.94
N GLU A 177 -14.58 -1.78 12.33
CA GLU A 177 -15.75 -1.29 13.04
C GLU A 177 -16.50 -2.42 13.75
N GLU A 178 -16.74 -3.55 13.07
CA GLU A 178 -17.37 -4.73 13.67
C GLU A 178 -16.57 -5.24 14.87
N LYS A 179 -15.24 -5.35 14.73
CA LYS A 179 -14.36 -5.74 15.85
C LYS A 179 -14.41 -4.74 17.01
N ARG A 180 -14.52 -3.45 16.71
CA ARG A 180 -14.66 -2.40 17.74
C ARG A 180 -15.99 -2.54 18.49
N LEU A 181 -17.09 -2.73 17.77
CA LEU A 181 -18.41 -2.95 18.37
C LEU A 181 -18.45 -4.22 19.21
N ALA A 182 -17.85 -5.31 18.72
CA ALA A 182 -17.70 -6.55 19.48
C ALA A 182 -16.88 -6.34 20.76
N ALA A 183 -15.73 -5.64 20.68
CA ALA A 183 -14.90 -5.34 21.84
C ALA A 183 -15.63 -4.47 22.88
N LEU A 184 -16.40 -3.46 22.43
CA LEU A 184 -17.21 -2.64 23.33
C LEU A 184 -18.29 -3.47 24.04
N LYS A 185 -18.96 -4.37 23.31
CA LYS A 185 -19.95 -5.28 23.89
C LYS A 185 -19.31 -6.21 24.92
N THR A 186 -18.18 -6.84 24.57
CA THR A 186 -17.44 -7.70 25.50
C THR A 186 -16.98 -6.94 26.75
N ALA A 187 -16.54 -5.68 26.62
CA ALA A 187 -16.17 -4.85 27.76
C ALA A 187 -17.38 -4.54 28.66
N ALA A 188 -18.54 -4.21 28.07
CA ALA A 188 -19.77 -3.95 28.82
C ALA A 188 -20.26 -5.21 29.57
N ASP A 189 -20.23 -6.38 28.92
CA ASP A 189 -20.62 -7.66 29.53
C ASP A 189 -19.69 -8.01 30.71
N GLN A 190 -18.37 -7.79 30.57
CA GLN A 190 -17.41 -7.97 31.66
C GLN A 190 -17.66 -7.03 32.83
N GLN A 191 -17.98 -5.76 32.57
CA GLN A 191 -18.33 -4.80 33.61
C GLN A 191 -19.60 -5.21 34.37
N ALA A 192 -20.64 -5.66 33.66
CA ALA A 192 -21.86 -6.15 34.28
C ALA A 192 -21.61 -7.38 35.17
N ALA A 193 -20.82 -8.34 34.70
CA ALA A 193 -20.45 -9.53 35.47
C ALA A 193 -19.64 -9.17 36.74
N GLN A 194 -18.69 -8.23 36.63
CA GLN A 194 -17.93 -7.73 37.78
C GLN A 194 -18.84 -7.04 38.82
N GLN A 195 -19.82 -6.26 38.37
CA GLN A 195 -20.79 -5.63 39.27
C GLN A 195 -21.65 -6.67 40.00
N GLN A 196 -22.12 -7.70 39.29
CA GLN A 196 -22.88 -8.80 39.90
C GLN A 196 -22.05 -9.58 40.93
N ALA A 197 -20.79 -9.91 40.60
CA ALA A 197 -19.88 -10.58 41.53
C ALA A 197 -19.60 -9.72 42.78
N ALA A 198 -19.39 -8.41 42.61
CA ALA A 198 -19.19 -7.48 43.73
C ALA A 198 -20.42 -7.39 44.64
N GLN A 199 -21.63 -7.35 44.07
CA GLN A 199 -22.88 -7.37 44.83
C GLN A 199 -23.04 -8.68 45.62
N GLN A 200 -22.76 -9.83 45.01
CA GLN A 200 -22.81 -11.13 45.71
C GLN A 200 -21.80 -11.21 46.87
N LEU A 201 -20.59 -10.67 46.70
CA LEU A 201 -19.60 -10.61 47.77
C LEU A 201 -20.05 -9.70 48.92
N ALA A 202 -20.66 -8.56 48.60
CA ALA A 202 -21.21 -7.64 49.60
C ALA A 202 -22.35 -8.28 50.39
N THR A 203 -23.28 -8.98 49.73
CA THR A 203 -24.38 -9.70 50.37
C THR A 203 -23.88 -10.82 51.28
N GLN A 204 -22.87 -11.59 50.86
CA GLN A 204 -22.25 -12.63 51.69
C GLN A 204 -21.59 -12.05 52.95
N ARG A 205 -20.82 -10.96 52.81
CA ARG A 205 -20.19 -10.28 53.96
C ARG A 205 -21.23 -9.75 54.95
N ALA A 206 -22.32 -9.17 54.45
CA ALA A 206 -23.42 -8.70 55.31
C ALA A 206 -24.09 -9.87 56.05
N ALA A 207 -24.30 -11.01 55.39
CA ALA A 207 -24.85 -12.21 56.03
C ALA A 207 -23.90 -12.80 57.08
N GLU A 208 -22.59 -12.78 56.85
CA GLU A 208 -21.59 -13.28 57.81
C GLU A 208 -21.45 -12.36 59.03
N GLN A 209 -21.54 -11.04 58.85
CA GLN A 209 -21.57 -10.09 59.97
C GLN A 209 -22.85 -10.17 60.79
N ALA A 210 -23.98 -10.53 60.16
CA ALA A 210 -25.26 -10.72 60.84
C ALA A 210 -25.39 -12.09 61.55
N ARG A 211 -24.45 -13.02 61.36
CA ARG A 211 -24.43 -14.29 62.10
C ARG A 211 -24.06 -14.02 63.57
N PRO A 212 -24.86 -14.49 64.55
CA PRO A 212 -24.51 -14.42 65.96
C PRO A 212 -23.18 -15.13 66.22
N GLN A 213 -22.27 -14.52 67.00
CA GLN A 213 -21.07 -15.18 67.49
C GLN A 213 -21.48 -16.31 68.45
N GLU A 214 -21.41 -17.56 68.00
CA GLU A 214 -21.49 -18.71 68.92
C GLU A 214 -20.30 -18.66 69.89
N PRO A 215 -20.53 -18.84 71.20
CA PRO A 215 -19.46 -18.80 72.19
C PRO A 215 -18.50 -19.98 71.97
N THR A 216 -17.22 -19.67 72.15
CA THR A 216 -16.04 -20.54 72.18
C THR A 216 -16.35 -22.03 72.38
N ARG A 217 -16.42 -22.80 71.29
CA ARG A 217 -16.33 -24.26 71.37
C ARG A 217 -14.86 -24.62 71.50
N THR A 218 -14.45 -24.92 72.73
CA THR A 218 -13.16 -25.54 73.05
C THR A 218 -12.90 -26.74 72.14
N ALA A 219 -11.82 -26.67 71.38
CA ALA A 219 -11.22 -27.84 70.76
C ALA A 219 -10.79 -28.85 71.84
N PRO A 220 -10.96 -30.17 71.61
CA PRO A 220 -10.03 -31.14 72.16
C PRO A 220 -9.03 -31.51 71.06
N ALA A 221 -7.75 -31.22 71.33
CA ALA A 221 -6.66 -31.91 70.70
C ALA A 221 -6.57 -33.33 71.26
N ASN A 222 -6.46 -34.35 70.40
CA ASN A 222 -5.70 -35.55 70.75
C ASN A 222 -5.10 -36.23 69.49
N PRO A 223 -3.94 -36.92 69.64
CA PRO A 223 -3.02 -37.30 68.57
C PRO A 223 -3.35 -38.69 67.93
N PRO A 224 -2.56 -39.21 66.96
CA PRO A 224 -3.06 -39.98 65.80
C PRO A 224 -3.06 -41.51 65.98
N PRO A 225 -3.71 -42.28 65.08
CA PRO A 225 -3.38 -43.67 64.83
C PRO A 225 -2.63 -43.85 63.50
N ALA A 226 -1.50 -44.55 63.55
CA ALA A 226 -0.83 -45.26 62.45
C ALA A 226 -0.32 -46.60 63.03
N PRO A 227 -0.02 -47.69 62.26
CA PRO A 227 0.09 -47.81 60.81
C PRO A 227 -0.54 -49.12 60.22
N ALA A 228 -0.16 -49.44 58.96
CA ALA A 228 -0.28 -50.70 58.19
C ALA A 228 -1.42 -50.72 57.14
N ALA A 229 -1.17 -50.42 55.86
CA ALA A 229 -0.33 -51.12 54.87
C ALA A 229 -0.95 -52.40 54.31
N ALA A 230 -1.49 -52.31 53.08
CA ALA A 230 -1.26 -53.20 51.93
C ALA A 230 -2.30 -52.85 50.84
N ALA A 231 -2.03 -52.83 49.54
CA ALA A 231 -0.83 -52.77 48.73
C ALA A 231 -1.37 -52.71 47.28
N ALA A 232 -0.96 -51.71 46.49
CA ALA A 232 -0.84 -51.82 45.04
C ALA A 232 -0.14 -50.55 44.52
N ALA A 233 1.18 -50.65 44.35
CA ALA A 233 1.97 -49.81 43.44
C ALA A 233 1.99 -50.51 42.05
N PRO A 234 2.41 -49.89 40.92
CA PRO A 234 3.65 -49.10 40.80
C PRO A 234 3.61 -47.78 39.95
N THR A 235 4.47 -46.83 40.37
CA THR A 235 5.53 -46.14 39.57
C THR A 235 5.13 -45.36 38.30
N THR A 236 5.27 -44.03 38.23
CA THR A 236 6.52 -43.30 37.87
C THR A 236 6.31 -41.77 37.94
N ALA A 237 7.33 -41.03 38.40
CA ALA A 237 7.53 -39.58 38.16
C ALA A 237 8.27 -39.38 36.81
N PRO A 238 8.56 -38.15 36.28
CA PRO A 238 8.33 -36.78 36.78
C PRO A 238 7.78 -35.78 35.71
N ALA A 239 7.30 -34.58 36.11
CA ALA A 239 7.33 -33.34 35.30
C ALA A 239 6.64 -32.19 36.07
N ASN A 240 7.37 -31.21 36.60
CA ASN A 240 7.73 -29.95 35.94
C ASN A 240 6.50 -29.15 35.42
N ASN A 241 6.20 -28.05 36.11
CA ASN A 241 5.15 -27.08 35.79
C ASN A 241 5.17 -26.67 34.30
N PRO A 242 4.03 -26.72 33.59
CA PRO A 242 3.85 -25.98 32.35
C PRO A 242 3.47 -24.50 32.65
N PRO A 243 3.97 -23.53 31.88
CA PRO A 243 3.43 -22.16 31.85
C PRO A 243 2.02 -22.15 31.24
N PRO A 244 1.23 -21.08 31.45
CA PRO A 244 -0.19 -21.03 31.12
C PRO A 244 -0.48 -21.27 29.64
N SER A 245 -1.57 -21.99 29.41
CA SER A 245 -2.13 -22.43 28.13
C SER A 245 -2.19 -21.31 27.08
N GLN A 246 -1.33 -21.41 26.07
CA GLN A 246 -1.58 -20.82 24.77
C GLN A 246 -2.69 -21.64 24.07
N PRO A 247 -3.65 -21.00 23.38
CA PRO A 247 -4.59 -21.71 22.52
C PRO A 247 -3.81 -22.60 21.54
N ALA A 248 -4.21 -23.88 21.47
CA ALA A 248 -3.70 -24.81 20.48
C ALA A 248 -4.01 -24.26 19.08
N GLU A 249 -3.02 -23.63 18.44
CA GLU A 249 -2.98 -23.53 16.99
C GLU A 249 -2.85 -24.97 16.48
N THR A 250 -3.91 -25.45 15.86
CA THR A 250 -3.91 -26.64 15.03
C THR A 250 -2.65 -26.68 14.15
N PRO A 251 -2.03 -27.84 13.93
CA PRO A 251 -1.04 -27.97 12.88
C PRO A 251 -1.77 -27.80 11.55
N SER A 252 -1.93 -26.54 11.13
CA SER A 252 -2.26 -26.23 9.75
C SER A 252 -1.16 -26.87 8.93
N ALA A 253 -1.54 -27.88 8.15
CA ALA A 253 -0.67 -28.62 7.27
C ALA A 253 0.12 -27.61 6.43
N ALA A 254 1.35 -27.33 6.87
CA ALA A 254 2.23 -26.43 6.16
C ALA A 254 2.50 -27.07 4.79
N PRO A 255 2.34 -26.34 3.68
CA PRO A 255 2.90 -26.81 2.41
C PRO A 255 4.38 -27.07 2.67
N THR A 256 4.84 -28.28 2.36
CA THR A 256 6.19 -28.76 2.66
C THR A 256 7.20 -27.98 1.83
N LEU A 257 7.62 -26.83 2.34
CA LEU A 257 8.65 -25.98 1.72
C LEU A 257 9.99 -26.72 1.78
N ARG A 258 10.43 -27.25 0.64
CA ARG A 258 11.72 -27.92 0.52
C ARG A 258 12.85 -26.88 0.47
N ALA A 259 13.65 -26.82 1.53
CA ALA A 259 14.83 -25.97 1.58
C ALA A 259 15.94 -26.48 0.64
N ILE A 260 16.46 -25.59 -0.23
CA ILE A 260 17.62 -25.87 -1.09
C ILE A 260 18.91 -25.39 -0.42
N SER A 261 18.89 -24.22 0.20
CA SER A 261 20.05 -23.65 0.90
C SER A 261 19.62 -22.82 2.09
N GLN A 262 20.17 -23.11 3.26
CA GLN A 262 19.87 -22.42 4.52
C GLN A 262 21.15 -22.15 5.29
N PRO A 263 21.97 -21.19 4.82
CA PRO A 263 23.17 -20.81 5.54
C PRO A 263 22.81 -20.38 6.98
N PRO A 264 23.60 -20.78 7.98
CA PRO A 264 23.40 -20.36 9.35
C PRO A 264 23.59 -18.83 9.48
N PRO A 265 22.91 -18.19 10.46
CA PRO A 265 23.13 -16.77 10.73
C PRO A 265 24.55 -16.53 11.21
N ARG A 266 25.06 -15.33 10.92
CA ARG A 266 26.31 -14.87 11.52
C ARG A 266 26.04 -14.56 13.00
N TYR A 267 26.93 -15.01 13.87
CA TYR A 267 26.80 -14.74 15.29
C TYR A 267 27.28 -13.30 15.63
N PRO A 268 26.49 -12.47 16.35
CA PRO A 268 26.91 -11.13 16.73
C PRO A 268 28.17 -11.13 17.62
N PRO A 269 29.20 -10.30 17.34
CA PRO A 269 30.46 -10.31 18.08
C PRO A 269 30.30 -9.97 19.57
N ASP A 270 29.35 -9.09 19.92
CA ASP A 270 29.09 -8.72 21.31
C ASP A 270 28.44 -9.84 22.10
N ALA A 271 27.49 -10.56 21.50
CA ALA A 271 26.91 -11.75 22.10
C ALA A 271 27.95 -12.88 22.25
N LEU A 272 28.93 -12.95 21.33
CA LEU A 272 29.95 -14.00 21.35
C LEU A 272 30.92 -13.78 22.50
N ARG A 273 31.34 -12.53 22.67
CA ARG A 273 32.18 -12.10 23.81
C ARG A 273 31.48 -12.32 25.15
N ALA A 274 30.15 -12.20 25.18
CA ALA A 274 29.31 -12.41 26.36
C ALA A 274 28.81 -13.86 26.54
N GLY A 275 29.14 -14.79 25.64
CA GLY A 275 28.68 -16.19 25.71
C GLY A 275 27.16 -16.35 25.73
N THR A 276 26.41 -15.41 25.16
CA THR A 276 24.94 -15.36 25.30
C THR A 276 24.25 -16.20 24.24
N SER A 277 23.51 -17.25 24.62
CA SER A 277 22.67 -17.99 23.66
C SER A 277 21.31 -17.32 23.45
N GLY A 278 20.62 -17.68 22.36
CA GLY A 278 19.29 -17.17 22.09
C GLY A 278 18.56 -17.87 20.96
N GLU A 279 17.29 -17.57 20.82
CA GLU A 279 16.44 -18.03 19.73
C GLU A 279 15.66 -16.86 19.12
N VAL A 280 15.46 -16.90 17.81
CA VAL A 280 14.68 -15.91 17.07
C VAL A 280 13.69 -16.62 16.16
N LEU A 281 12.40 -16.37 16.38
CA LEU A 281 11.33 -16.75 15.49
C LEU A 281 11.17 -15.70 14.39
N VAL A 282 11.44 -16.09 13.15
CA VAL A 282 11.32 -15.23 11.96
C VAL A 282 10.13 -15.68 11.13
N GLU A 283 9.29 -14.74 10.73
CA GLU A 283 8.26 -14.93 9.70
C GLU A 283 8.78 -14.39 8.38
N PHE A 284 8.62 -15.17 7.30
CA PHE A 284 9.06 -14.78 5.97
C PHE A 284 8.15 -15.39 4.90
N THR A 285 8.13 -14.78 3.72
CA THR A 285 7.35 -15.22 2.57
C THR A 285 8.29 -15.83 1.53
N VAL A 286 7.99 -17.03 1.08
CA VAL A 286 8.69 -17.67 -0.05
C VAL A 286 7.95 -17.31 -1.33
N GLY A 287 8.65 -16.75 -2.32
CA GLY A 287 8.14 -16.45 -3.65
C GLY A 287 8.05 -17.69 -4.53
N THR A 288 7.41 -17.56 -5.69
CA THR A 288 7.25 -18.68 -6.65
C THR A 288 8.58 -19.17 -7.24
N ASP A 289 9.60 -18.31 -7.25
CA ASP A 289 10.98 -18.58 -7.64
C ASP A 289 11.82 -19.24 -6.53
N GLY A 290 11.26 -19.42 -5.33
CA GLY A 290 11.94 -19.97 -4.17
C GLY A 290 12.79 -18.96 -3.38
N SER A 291 12.74 -17.67 -3.75
CA SER A 291 13.41 -16.59 -3.02
C SER A 291 12.61 -16.19 -1.77
N VAL A 292 13.31 -15.75 -0.72
CA VAL A 292 12.67 -15.27 0.51
C VAL A 292 12.49 -13.76 0.48
N THR A 293 11.25 -13.30 0.65
CA THR A 293 10.85 -11.90 0.79
C THR A 293 10.15 -11.65 2.13
N SER A 294 9.97 -10.37 2.49
CA SER A 294 9.18 -9.96 3.66
C SER A 294 9.60 -10.58 5.01
N ALA A 295 10.89 -10.86 5.20
CA ALA A 295 11.42 -11.44 6.43
C ALA A 295 11.36 -10.45 7.62
N ARG A 296 10.68 -10.83 8.70
CA ARG A 296 10.55 -10.04 9.94
C ARG A 296 10.60 -10.92 11.19
N VAL A 297 11.07 -10.36 12.30
CA VAL A 297 11.10 -11.04 13.60
C VAL A 297 9.71 -11.01 14.23
N VAL A 298 9.22 -12.18 14.64
CA VAL A 298 7.97 -12.33 15.41
C VAL A 298 8.27 -12.34 16.90
N ARG A 299 9.33 -13.05 17.30
CA ARG A 299 9.75 -13.19 18.69
C ARG A 299 11.26 -13.40 18.75
N SER A 300 11.93 -12.79 19.71
CA SER A 300 13.33 -13.04 19.99
C SER A 300 13.60 -13.11 21.49
N THR A 301 14.48 -14.03 21.87
CA THR A 301 14.94 -14.20 23.25
C THR A 301 16.44 -14.42 23.23
N PRO A 302 17.26 -13.53 23.82
CA PRO A 302 16.97 -12.19 24.34
C PRO A 302 16.56 -11.17 23.25
N PRO A 303 15.74 -10.17 23.60
CA PRO A 303 15.20 -9.21 22.63
C PRO A 303 16.31 -8.35 22.02
N ARG A 304 16.23 -8.07 20.72
CA ARG A 304 17.12 -7.16 19.95
C ARG A 304 18.58 -7.59 19.81
N VAL A 305 19.02 -8.66 20.45
CA VAL A 305 20.42 -9.12 20.38
C VAL A 305 20.71 -9.84 19.05
N PHE A 306 19.79 -10.71 18.62
CA PHE A 306 19.97 -11.60 17.48
C PHE A 306 19.11 -11.23 16.25
N ASP A 307 18.21 -10.27 16.41
CA ASP A 307 17.16 -9.91 15.44
C ASP A 307 17.72 -9.57 14.06
N ARG A 308 18.76 -8.72 14.01
CA ARG A 308 19.37 -8.28 12.75
C ARG A 308 20.00 -9.44 11.98
N GLU A 309 20.76 -10.28 12.68
CA GLU A 309 21.45 -11.40 12.05
C GLU A 309 20.48 -12.51 11.65
N ALA A 310 19.40 -12.71 12.42
CA ALA A 310 18.33 -13.64 12.09
C ALA A 310 17.61 -13.24 10.79
N VAL A 311 17.24 -11.96 10.64
CA VAL A 311 16.62 -11.45 9.41
C VAL A 311 17.56 -11.54 8.21
N ASN A 312 18.84 -11.18 8.38
CA ASN A 312 19.84 -11.29 7.32
C ASN A 312 20.07 -12.73 6.86
N ALA A 313 20.04 -13.69 7.78
CA ALA A 313 20.13 -15.10 7.45
C ALA A 313 18.91 -15.60 6.68
N ALA A 314 17.70 -15.25 7.15
CA ALA A 314 16.45 -15.63 6.50
C ALA A 314 16.35 -15.11 5.05
N LYS A 315 16.82 -13.89 4.79
CA LYS A 315 16.91 -13.31 3.43
C LYS A 315 17.83 -14.08 2.49
N ARG A 316 18.78 -14.86 3.03
CA ARG A 316 19.74 -15.66 2.25
C ARG A 316 19.27 -17.10 2.04
N TRP A 317 18.13 -17.48 2.59
CA TRP A 317 17.57 -18.82 2.38
C TRP A 317 17.03 -18.94 0.96
N LYS A 318 17.18 -20.13 0.39
CA LYS A 318 16.57 -20.52 -0.88
C LYS A 318 15.76 -21.79 -0.69
N PHE A 319 14.55 -21.77 -1.23
CA PHE A 319 13.62 -22.89 -1.24
C PHE A 319 13.39 -23.37 -2.67
N ALA A 320 12.82 -24.56 -2.82
CA ALA A 320 12.35 -25.02 -4.11
C ALA A 320 11.22 -24.10 -4.62
N PRO A 321 11.11 -23.87 -5.93
CA PRO A 321 10.00 -23.14 -6.53
C PRO A 321 8.65 -23.69 -6.08
N ILE A 322 7.70 -22.81 -5.80
CA ILE A 322 6.34 -23.14 -5.36
C ILE A 322 5.31 -22.48 -6.26
N SER A 323 4.11 -23.06 -6.34
CA SER A 323 3.03 -22.59 -7.21
C SER A 323 2.40 -21.27 -6.75
N ALA A 324 2.47 -20.96 -5.45
CA ALA A 324 1.92 -19.73 -4.88
C ALA A 324 2.80 -19.22 -3.72
N PRO A 325 2.94 -17.89 -3.54
CA PRO A 325 3.70 -17.33 -2.42
C PRO A 325 3.16 -17.83 -1.08
N THR A 326 4.06 -18.34 -0.25
CA THR A 326 3.69 -18.95 1.04
C THR A 326 4.44 -18.26 2.17
N THR A 327 3.70 -17.73 3.14
CA THR A 327 4.27 -17.18 4.37
C THR A 327 4.40 -18.29 5.41
N THR A 328 5.59 -18.43 5.98
CA THR A 328 5.88 -19.42 7.02
C THR A 328 6.73 -18.82 8.14
N ARG A 329 6.78 -19.51 9.28
CA ARG A 329 7.52 -19.11 10.47
C ARG A 329 8.57 -20.15 10.80
N ARG A 330 9.76 -19.71 11.20
CA ARG A 330 10.86 -20.60 11.58
C ARG A 330 11.72 -20.04 12.69
N THR A 331 12.06 -20.90 13.64
CA THR A 331 12.96 -20.57 14.75
C THR A 331 14.42 -20.77 14.33
N ILE A 332 15.26 -19.80 14.64
CA ILE A 332 16.71 -19.81 14.42
C ILE A 332 17.38 -19.78 15.80
N ASN A 333 18.23 -20.77 16.07
CA ASN A 333 18.95 -20.89 17.33
C ASN A 333 20.37 -20.33 17.19
N PHE A 334 20.78 -19.53 18.16
CA PHE A 334 22.11 -18.92 18.29
C PHE A 334 22.80 -19.52 19.51
N ASN A 335 23.80 -20.36 19.26
CA ASN A 335 24.63 -20.94 20.31
C ASN A 335 26.07 -20.48 20.11
N PRO A 336 26.75 -19.95 21.15
CA PRO A 336 28.18 -19.70 21.09
C PRO A 336 28.88 -21.05 20.90
N ARG A 337 29.72 -21.13 19.88
CA ARG A 337 30.50 -22.32 19.53
C ARG A 337 31.97 -22.04 19.73
#